data_AF-A0A851UWN7-F1
#
_entry.id   AF-A0A851UWN7-F1
#
_cell.length_a   1.000
_cell.length_b   1.000
_cell.length_c   1.000
_cell.angle_alpha   90.00
_cell.angle_beta   90.00
_cell.angle_gamma   90.00
#
_symmetry.space_group_name_H-M   'P 1'
#
loop_
_entity.id
_entity.type
_entity.pdbx_description
1 polymer ?
#
loop_
_entity_poly.entity_id
_entity_poly.type
_entity_poly.pdbx_seq_one_letter_code
_entity_poly.pdbx_strand_id
1 'polypeptide(L)'
;EDQKEDLGQELSKKRRREAPNYFVAIPITNDQILERIEDVQELIFSKEPDLSRALLPVQTMHLTIIVAHLGTEEEVKKAVLALKQSKTKVEDILQGKDLNLTFHGIGEFNNQVLYVKMLEEDQKMLNRIAEAVEECFIDMNLDISGSKDFKPHLTFLKLSKASRLRRRGVRKICTDLYKEYEDSRFGTEVLSRIDLCAMRKKKQESGYYYCECSISVGSSGKEESKEQ
;
A
#
# COMPACT_ATOMS: atom_id res chain seq x y z
N GLU A 1 -30.03 -25.32 -49.54
CA GLU A 1 -28.63 -25.75 -49.37
C GLU A 1 -27.77 -24.69 -50.05
N ASP A 2 -27.05 -23.78 -49.42
CA ASP A 2 -26.70 -23.56 -48.02
C ASP A 2 -26.56 -22.05 -47.78
N GLN A 3 -27.31 -21.52 -46.82
CA GLN A 3 -27.03 -20.24 -46.19
C GLN A 3 -25.96 -20.50 -45.12
N LYS A 4 -24.71 -20.07 -45.36
CA LYS A 4 -23.69 -20.04 -44.32
C LYS A 4 -23.77 -18.69 -43.60
N GLU A 5 -24.39 -18.74 -42.43
CA GLU A 5 -24.35 -17.73 -41.40
C GLU A 5 -22.89 -17.47 -41.00
N ASP A 6 -22.41 -16.27 -41.29
CA ASP A 6 -21.16 -15.73 -40.75
C ASP A 6 -21.44 -15.30 -39.31
N LEU A 7 -21.25 -16.23 -38.37
CA LEU A 7 -21.25 -15.92 -36.93
C LEU A 7 -20.06 -14.99 -36.64
N GLY A 8 -20.35 -13.69 -36.66
CA GLY A 8 -19.47 -12.66 -36.14
C GLY A 8 -19.10 -12.98 -34.70
N GLN A 9 -17.89 -13.49 -34.50
CA GLN A 9 -17.25 -13.58 -33.19
C GLN A 9 -17.11 -12.16 -32.65
N GLU A 10 -18.00 -11.77 -31.74
CA GLU A 10 -17.75 -10.66 -30.82
C GLU A 10 -16.50 -10.99 -30.00
N LEU A 11 -15.35 -10.60 -30.53
CA LEU A 11 -14.12 -10.48 -29.77
C LEU A 11 -14.38 -9.47 -28.66
N SER A 12 -14.73 -9.96 -27.48
CA SER A 12 -14.78 -9.17 -26.25
C SER A 12 -13.48 -8.36 -26.17
N LYS A 13 -13.58 -7.06 -26.43
CA LYS A 13 -12.45 -6.13 -26.26
C LYS A 13 -12.09 -6.20 -24.78
N LYS A 14 -11.05 -6.97 -24.43
CA LYS A 14 -10.41 -6.91 -23.11
C LYS A 14 -10.14 -5.44 -22.86
N ARG A 15 -10.92 -4.79 -21.97
CA ARG A 15 -10.68 -3.40 -21.56
C ARG A 15 -9.21 -3.32 -21.19
N ARG A 16 -8.46 -2.41 -21.82
CA ARG A 16 -7.08 -2.15 -21.42
C ARG A 16 -7.15 -1.69 -19.98
N ARG A 17 -6.68 -2.52 -19.05
CA ARG A 17 -6.67 -2.18 -17.62
C ARG A 17 -5.92 -0.87 -17.46
N GLU A 18 -6.59 0.13 -16.91
CA GLU A 18 -5.98 1.42 -16.69
C GLU A 18 -5.02 1.33 -15.51
N ALA A 19 -3.94 2.10 -15.56
CA ALA A 19 -2.96 2.08 -14.48
C ALA A 19 -3.59 2.69 -13.21
N PRO A 20 -3.41 2.06 -12.03
CA PRO A 20 -3.91 2.62 -10.79
C PRO A 20 -3.40 4.05 -10.55
N ASN A 21 -4.27 4.89 -9.98
CA ASN A 21 -3.99 6.28 -9.61
C ASN A 21 -4.40 6.61 -8.18
N TYR A 22 -5.12 5.72 -7.49
CA TYR A 22 -5.43 5.78 -6.07
C TYR A 22 -5.09 4.47 -5.38
N PHE A 23 -4.95 4.53 -4.06
CA PHE A 23 -4.75 3.35 -3.23
C PHE A 23 -5.30 3.57 -1.83
N VAL A 24 -5.74 2.49 -1.20
CA VAL A 24 -6.08 2.48 0.23
C VAL A 24 -4.86 2.03 1.01
N ALA A 25 -4.52 2.74 2.08
CA ALA A 25 -3.31 2.45 2.84
C ALA A 25 -3.43 2.66 4.34
N ILE A 26 -2.60 1.93 5.08
CA ILE A 26 -2.32 2.20 6.49
C ILE A 26 -1.02 3.00 6.56
N PRO A 27 -1.04 4.25 7.06
CA PRO A 27 0.18 5.02 7.29
C PRO A 27 1.02 4.38 8.39
N ILE A 28 2.35 4.50 8.30
CA ILE A 28 3.24 4.20 9.44
C ILE A 28 3.55 5.50 10.14
N THR A 29 3.23 5.57 11.43
CA THR A 29 3.34 6.77 12.26
C THR A 29 4.25 6.58 13.48
N ASN A 30 4.62 5.34 13.78
CA ASN A 30 5.51 5.04 14.89
C ASN A 30 6.96 5.47 14.59
N ASP A 31 7.46 6.44 15.37
CA ASP A 31 8.80 7.01 15.18
C ASP A 31 9.92 5.97 15.23
N GLN A 32 9.81 4.94 16.10
CA GLN A 32 10.83 3.87 16.16
C GLN A 32 10.97 3.14 14.82
N ILE A 33 9.85 2.87 14.13
CA ILE A 33 9.88 2.23 12.81
C ILE A 33 10.52 3.16 11.79
N LEU A 34 10.13 4.44 11.80
CA LEU A 34 10.60 5.42 10.83
C LEU A 34 12.11 5.67 10.99
N GLU A 35 12.58 5.91 12.21
CA GLU A 35 14.00 6.06 12.55
C GLU A 35 14.82 4.84 12.12
N ARG A 36 14.33 3.63 12.40
CA ARG A 36 15.02 2.40 11.98
C ARG A 36 15.08 2.22 10.46
N ILE A 37 14.06 2.69 9.74
CA ILE A 37 14.11 2.72 8.28
C ILE A 37 15.13 3.75 7.81
N GLU A 38 15.19 4.94 8.42
CA GLU A 38 16.19 5.96 8.11
C GLU A 38 17.61 5.41 8.30
N ASP A 39 17.91 4.75 9.43
CA ASP A 39 19.21 4.13 9.71
C ASP A 39 19.65 3.17 8.58
N VAL A 40 18.72 2.35 8.09
CA VAL A 40 18.98 1.41 6.98
C VAL A 40 19.22 2.16 5.68
N GLN A 41 18.42 3.19 5.41
CA GLN A 41 18.55 4.01 4.21
C GLN A 41 19.89 4.76 4.19
N GLU A 42 20.34 5.28 5.33
CA GLU A 42 21.64 5.93 5.50
C GLU A 42 22.79 4.96 5.29
N LEU A 43 22.72 3.75 5.85
CA LEU A 43 23.71 2.72 5.62
C LEU A 43 23.81 2.36 4.13
N ILE A 44 22.68 2.12 3.47
CA ILE A 44 22.64 1.83 2.02
C ILE A 44 23.25 3.00 1.23
N PHE A 45 22.90 4.24 1.58
CA PHE A 45 23.42 5.43 0.92
C PHE A 45 24.93 5.58 1.10
N SER A 46 25.46 5.31 2.30
CA SER A 46 26.90 5.37 2.58
C SER A 46 27.71 4.37 1.76
N LYS A 47 27.14 3.18 1.51
CA LYS A 47 27.75 2.10 0.72
C LYS A 47 27.58 2.34 -0.79
N GLU A 48 26.42 2.84 -1.22
CA GLU A 48 26.05 3.02 -2.64
C GLU A 48 25.23 4.31 -2.85
N PRO A 49 25.89 5.48 -2.97
CA PRO A 49 25.21 6.78 -3.08
C PRO A 49 24.30 6.94 -4.32
N ASP A 50 24.59 6.19 -5.39
CA ASP A 50 23.81 6.23 -6.63
C ASP A 50 22.36 5.75 -6.40
N LEU A 51 22.09 4.98 -5.34
CA LEU A 51 20.75 4.51 -4.95
C LEU A 51 19.86 5.57 -4.29
N SER A 52 20.37 6.78 -4.01
CA SER A 52 19.60 7.85 -3.34
C SER A 52 18.21 8.11 -3.93
N ARG A 53 18.04 8.03 -5.25
CA ARG A 53 16.75 8.22 -5.94
C ARG A 53 15.80 7.02 -5.85
N ALA A 54 16.31 5.86 -5.41
CA ALA A 54 15.53 4.66 -5.18
C ALA A 54 14.95 4.60 -3.75
N LEU A 55 15.56 5.31 -2.79
CA LEU A 55 15.09 5.42 -1.41
C LEU A 55 13.78 6.21 -1.36
N LEU A 56 12.79 5.67 -0.66
CA LEU A 56 11.49 6.33 -0.47
C LEU A 56 11.55 7.20 0.78
N PRO A 57 11.09 8.46 0.76
CA PRO A 57 11.07 9.30 1.95
C PRO A 57 10.26 8.63 3.08
N VAL A 58 10.75 8.64 4.31
CA VAL A 58 10.08 7.94 5.41
C VAL A 58 8.70 8.49 5.75
N GLN A 59 8.47 9.78 5.43
CA GLN A 59 7.17 10.43 5.55
C GLN A 59 6.11 9.83 4.61
N THR A 60 6.49 8.91 3.73
CA THR A 60 5.58 8.20 2.80
C THR A 60 5.38 6.75 3.16
N MET A 61 5.94 6.26 4.27
CA MET A 61 5.86 4.86 4.68
C MET A 61 4.41 4.46 4.93
N HIS A 62 3.98 3.38 4.28
CA HIS A 62 2.62 2.88 4.36
C HIS A 62 2.54 1.40 3.94
N LEU A 63 1.45 0.74 4.34
CA LEU A 63 1.02 -0.53 3.81
C LEU A 63 -0.10 -0.30 2.79
N THR A 64 0.10 -0.68 1.54
CA THR A 64 -0.93 -0.59 0.50
C THR A 64 -1.89 -1.78 0.60
N ILE A 65 -3.16 -1.52 0.91
CA ILE A 65 -4.22 -2.54 1.00
C ILE A 65 -4.79 -2.82 -0.40
N ILE A 66 -5.28 -1.78 -1.08
CA ILE A 66 -5.92 -1.86 -2.40
C ILE A 66 -5.30 -0.81 -3.31
N VAL A 67 -5.20 -1.11 -4.60
CA VAL A 67 -4.96 -0.09 -5.63
C VAL A 67 -6.17 0.01 -6.56
N ALA A 68 -6.53 1.23 -6.93
CA ALA A 68 -7.70 1.51 -7.75
C ALA A 68 -7.36 2.46 -8.90
N HIS A 69 -8.10 2.33 -10.00
CA HIS A 69 -8.22 3.37 -11.01
C HIS A 69 -9.54 4.12 -10.80
N LEU A 70 -9.46 5.42 -10.50
CA LEU A 70 -10.61 6.33 -10.38
C LEU A 70 -10.44 7.42 -11.45
N GLY A 71 -11.21 7.32 -12.54
CA GLY A 71 -11.12 8.19 -13.71
C GLY A 71 -12.00 9.43 -13.62
N THR A 72 -13.00 9.44 -12.73
CA THR A 72 -13.98 10.53 -12.57
C THR A 72 -14.13 10.99 -11.13
N GLU A 73 -14.63 12.22 -10.92
CA GLU A 73 -14.95 12.71 -9.56
C GLU A 73 -16.03 11.87 -8.86
N GLU A 74 -16.98 11.33 -9.63
CA GLU A 74 -18.01 10.43 -9.08
C GLU A 74 -17.42 9.10 -8.58
N GLU A 75 -16.43 8.55 -9.26
CA GLU A 75 -15.70 7.37 -8.77
C GLU A 75 -14.88 7.69 -7.51
N VAL A 76 -14.31 8.90 -7.40
CA VAL A 76 -13.66 9.35 -6.16
C VAL A 76 -14.67 9.43 -5.01
N LYS A 77 -15.85 10.04 -5.23
CA LYS A 77 -16.92 10.08 -4.22
C LYS A 77 -17.36 8.68 -3.79
N LYS A 78 -17.53 7.76 -4.74
CA LYS A 78 -17.84 6.35 -4.46
C LYS A 78 -16.75 5.66 -3.65
N ALA A 79 -15.47 5.89 -3.96
CA ALA A 79 -14.36 5.33 -3.20
C ALA A 79 -14.30 5.88 -1.76
N VAL A 80 -14.62 7.16 -1.56
CA VAL A 80 -14.77 7.75 -0.22
C VAL A 80 -15.90 7.09 0.55
N LEU A 81 -17.06 6.86 -0.09
CA LEU A 81 -18.17 6.15 0.54
C LEU A 81 -17.83 4.69 0.85
N ALA A 82 -17.15 3.99 -0.06
CA ALA A 82 -16.68 2.61 0.13
C ALA A 82 -15.77 2.50 1.35
N LEU A 83 -14.77 3.39 1.47
CA LEU A 83 -13.87 3.38 2.62
C LEU A 83 -14.63 3.69 3.93
N LYS A 84 -15.53 4.69 3.93
CA LYS A 84 -16.36 4.98 5.12
C LYS A 84 -17.23 3.80 5.54
N GLN A 85 -17.86 3.11 4.59
CA GLN A 85 -18.69 1.93 4.87
C GLN A 85 -17.86 0.74 5.38
N SER A 86 -16.60 0.62 4.94
CA SER A 86 -15.71 -0.42 5.44
C SER A 86 -15.40 -0.29 6.94
N LYS A 87 -15.51 0.92 7.52
CA LYS A 87 -15.21 1.16 8.96
C LYS A 87 -15.94 0.18 9.87
N THR A 88 -17.24 -0.01 9.71
CA THR A 88 -18.02 -0.94 10.54
C THR A 88 -17.52 -2.38 10.40
N LYS A 89 -17.28 -2.86 9.17
CA LYS A 89 -16.73 -4.21 8.95
C LYS A 89 -15.35 -4.38 9.60
N VAL A 90 -14.50 -3.36 9.50
CA VAL A 90 -13.15 -3.37 10.12
C VAL A 90 -13.25 -3.38 11.64
N GLU A 91 -14.13 -2.57 12.24
CA GLU A 91 -14.35 -2.56 13.69
C GLU A 91 -14.92 -3.88 14.22
N ASP A 92 -15.81 -4.53 13.46
CA ASP A 92 -16.34 -5.86 13.78
C ASP A 92 -15.23 -6.93 13.78
N ILE A 93 -14.27 -6.84 12.85
CA ILE A 93 -13.08 -7.72 12.83
C ILE A 93 -12.20 -7.46 14.05
N LEU A 94 -11.99 -6.19 14.41
CA LEU A 94 -11.16 -5.79 15.54
C LEU A 94 -11.80 -6.13 16.90
N GLN A 95 -13.12 -6.27 16.97
CA GLN A 95 -13.87 -6.60 18.20
C GLN A 95 -13.51 -5.68 19.38
N GLY A 96 -13.28 -4.40 19.07
CA GLY A 96 -12.91 -3.37 20.04
C GLY A 96 -11.51 -3.50 20.65
N LYS A 97 -10.64 -4.36 20.09
CA LYS A 97 -9.21 -4.50 20.43
C LYS A 97 -8.35 -3.73 19.42
N ASP A 98 -7.18 -3.31 19.86
CA ASP A 98 -6.17 -2.76 18.97
C ASP A 98 -5.46 -3.88 18.20
N LEU A 99 -5.13 -3.60 16.93
CA LEU A 99 -4.30 -4.47 16.10
C LEU A 99 -2.88 -3.91 16.05
N ASN A 100 -1.94 -4.67 16.60
CA ASN A 100 -0.51 -4.40 16.54
C ASN A 100 0.07 -5.03 15.27
N LEU A 101 0.84 -4.26 14.52
CA LEU A 101 1.53 -4.66 13.30
C LEU A 101 3.04 -4.62 13.54
N THR A 102 3.64 -5.76 13.82
CA THR A 102 5.06 -5.86 14.17
C THR A 102 5.92 -6.10 12.95
N PHE A 103 6.98 -5.30 12.82
CA PHE A 103 7.89 -5.29 11.68
C PHE A 103 9.27 -5.83 12.06
N HIS A 104 9.71 -6.88 11.37
CA HIS A 104 10.95 -7.58 11.63
C HIS A 104 11.61 -8.10 10.35
N GLY A 105 12.86 -7.70 10.14
CA GLY A 105 13.70 -8.13 9.05
C GLY A 105 13.34 -7.55 7.70
N ILE A 106 14.25 -7.70 6.74
CA ILE A 106 14.13 -7.15 5.39
C ILE A 106 13.77 -8.27 4.42
N GLY A 107 12.89 -7.95 3.48
CA GLY A 107 12.51 -8.78 2.35
C GLY A 107 12.71 -8.04 1.03
N GLU A 108 12.63 -8.77 -0.08
CA GLU A 108 12.84 -8.20 -1.41
C GLU A 108 11.84 -8.75 -2.45
N PHE A 109 11.60 -7.97 -3.50
CA PHE A 109 10.98 -8.46 -4.73
C PHE A 109 11.91 -8.31 -5.94
N ASN A 110 12.29 -9.44 -6.55
CA ASN A 110 13.13 -9.53 -7.76
C ASN A 110 14.47 -8.77 -7.66
N ASN A 111 14.99 -8.62 -6.45
CA ASN A 111 16.10 -7.77 -6.02
C ASN A 111 15.94 -6.31 -6.47
N GLN A 112 14.72 -5.81 -6.65
CA GLN A 112 14.43 -4.47 -7.18
C GLN A 112 13.65 -3.59 -6.20
N VAL A 113 13.01 -4.21 -5.22
CA VAL A 113 12.25 -3.54 -4.17
C VAL A 113 12.71 -4.13 -2.85
N LEU A 114 13.03 -3.28 -1.87
CA LEU A 114 13.26 -3.71 -0.49
C LEU A 114 12.13 -3.23 0.40
N TYR A 115 11.68 -4.11 1.28
CA TYR A 115 10.62 -3.81 2.24
C TYR A 115 10.93 -4.43 3.60
N VAL A 116 10.36 -3.85 4.65
CA VAL A 116 10.37 -4.48 5.97
C VAL A 116 9.24 -5.49 6.05
N LYS A 117 9.54 -6.70 6.53
CA LYS A 117 8.56 -7.79 6.66
C LYS A 117 7.71 -7.58 7.91
N MET A 118 6.49 -8.11 7.87
CA MET A 118 5.55 -8.15 8.99
C MET A 118 5.49 -9.59 9.55
N LEU A 119 5.22 -9.75 10.85
CA LEU A 119 5.00 -11.08 11.44
C LEU A 119 3.77 -11.78 10.85
N GLU A 120 3.83 -13.10 10.69
CA GLU A 120 2.82 -13.87 9.94
C GLU A 120 1.43 -13.81 10.60
N GLU A 121 1.37 -13.83 11.93
CA GLU A 121 0.16 -13.68 12.71
C GLU A 121 -0.54 -12.34 12.45
N ASP A 122 0.21 -11.25 12.37
CA ASP A 122 -0.30 -9.90 12.11
C ASP A 122 -0.80 -9.80 10.65
N GLN A 123 -0.12 -10.46 9.71
CA GLN A 123 -0.54 -10.54 8.31
C GLN A 123 -1.93 -11.18 8.16
N LYS A 124 -2.21 -12.25 8.92
CA LYS A 124 -3.52 -12.94 8.83
C LYS A 124 -4.67 -12.02 9.22
N MET A 125 -4.50 -11.24 10.29
CA MET A 125 -5.54 -10.28 10.71
C MET A 125 -5.66 -9.15 9.69
N LEU A 126 -4.53 -8.62 9.22
CA LEU A 126 -4.54 -7.54 8.24
C LEU A 126 -5.13 -7.96 6.89
N ASN A 127 -4.96 -9.21 6.47
CA ASN A 127 -5.61 -9.75 5.27
C ASN A 127 -7.13 -9.74 5.38
N ARG A 128 -7.70 -10.08 6.54
CA ARG A 128 -9.17 -10.02 6.76
C ARG A 128 -9.69 -8.58 6.67
N ILE A 129 -8.93 -7.62 7.20
CA ILE A 129 -9.23 -6.20 7.07
C ILE A 129 -9.17 -5.77 5.60
N ALA A 130 -8.14 -6.21 4.87
CA ALA A 130 -7.99 -5.92 3.46
C ALA A 130 -9.16 -6.45 2.63
N GLU A 131 -9.58 -7.69 2.87
CA GLU A 131 -10.75 -8.33 2.25
C GLU A 131 -12.03 -7.53 2.53
N ALA A 132 -12.26 -7.10 3.78
CA ALA A 132 -13.44 -6.31 4.13
C ALA A 132 -13.49 -4.95 3.42
N VAL A 133 -12.35 -4.27 3.28
CA VAL A 133 -12.24 -3.03 2.51
C VAL A 133 -12.43 -3.32 1.02
N GLU A 134 -11.85 -4.41 0.51
CA GLU A 134 -11.94 -4.81 -0.90
C GLU A 134 -13.38 -5.07 -1.31
N GLU A 135 -14.13 -5.82 -0.51
CA GLU A 135 -15.56 -6.06 -0.72
C GLU A 135 -16.34 -4.75 -0.86
N CYS A 136 -16.12 -3.76 0.01
CA CYS A 136 -16.81 -2.48 -0.07
C CYS A 136 -16.48 -1.71 -1.36
N PHE A 137 -15.26 -1.85 -1.89
CA PHE A 137 -14.87 -1.25 -3.17
C PHE A 137 -15.50 -1.99 -4.36
N ILE A 138 -15.60 -3.33 -4.29
CA ILE A 138 -16.28 -4.17 -5.28
C ILE A 138 -17.78 -3.85 -5.32
N ASP A 139 -18.43 -3.73 -4.17
CA ASP A 139 -19.87 -3.41 -4.05
C ASP A 139 -20.21 -2.05 -4.67
N MET A 140 -19.26 -1.11 -4.66
CA MET A 140 -19.38 0.21 -5.30
C MET A 140 -19.01 0.21 -6.80
N ASN A 141 -18.68 -0.95 -7.36
CA ASN A 141 -18.28 -1.17 -8.75
C ASN A 141 -17.07 -0.31 -9.18
N LEU A 142 -16.03 -0.25 -8.34
CA LEU A 142 -14.78 0.47 -8.58
C LEU A 142 -13.74 -0.42 -9.27
N ASP A 143 -12.95 0.14 -10.19
CA ASP A 143 -11.88 -0.61 -10.85
C ASP A 143 -10.68 -0.80 -9.91
N ILE A 144 -10.69 -1.93 -9.20
CA ILE A 144 -9.58 -2.41 -8.37
C ILE A 144 -8.78 -3.53 -9.06
N SER A 145 -8.93 -3.73 -10.38
CA SER A 145 -8.31 -4.85 -11.11
C SER A 145 -6.77 -4.81 -11.19
N GLY A 146 -6.18 -3.69 -10.74
CA GLY A 146 -4.75 -3.55 -10.51
C GLY A 146 -4.25 -4.15 -9.20
N SER A 147 -5.16 -4.45 -8.26
CA SER A 147 -4.85 -5.16 -7.04
C SER A 147 -4.48 -6.60 -7.36
N LYS A 148 -3.39 -7.05 -6.75
CA LYS A 148 -2.97 -8.46 -6.74
C LYS A 148 -3.30 -9.03 -5.37
N ASP A 149 -3.05 -10.33 -5.18
CA ASP A 149 -3.06 -10.96 -3.86
C ASP A 149 -2.35 -10.06 -2.85
N PHE A 150 -3.11 -9.60 -1.85
CA PHE A 150 -2.61 -8.67 -0.88
C PHE A 150 -1.49 -9.33 -0.07
N LYS A 151 -0.32 -8.69 -0.10
CA LYS A 151 0.86 -9.08 0.65
C LYS A 151 1.36 -7.82 1.35
N PRO A 152 1.15 -7.65 2.66
CA PRO A 152 1.57 -6.45 3.35
C PRO A 152 3.10 -6.35 3.32
N HIS A 153 3.60 -5.23 2.80
CA HIS A 153 5.03 -4.98 2.68
C HIS A 153 5.31 -3.50 2.87
N LEU A 154 6.13 -3.17 3.87
CA LEU A 154 6.52 -1.80 4.16
C LEU A 154 7.71 -1.41 3.30
N THR A 155 7.45 -0.91 2.09
CA THR A 155 8.52 -0.63 1.13
C THR A 155 9.32 0.62 1.50
N PHE A 156 10.64 0.50 1.55
CA PHE A 156 11.52 1.66 1.76
C PHE A 156 12.48 1.95 0.60
N LEU A 157 12.60 1.06 -0.39
CA LEU A 157 13.44 1.27 -1.58
C LEU A 157 12.80 0.62 -2.82
N LYS A 158 12.72 1.37 -3.94
CA LYS A 158 12.27 0.87 -5.25
C LYS A 158 13.19 1.31 -6.39
N LEU A 159 13.91 0.39 -7.05
CA LEU A 159 14.76 0.69 -8.21
C LEU A 159 14.01 1.30 -9.40
N SER A 160 12.71 1.09 -9.51
CA SER A 160 11.88 1.72 -10.55
C SER A 160 11.86 3.25 -10.46
N LYS A 161 12.15 3.82 -9.28
CA LYS A 161 12.29 5.28 -9.07
C LYS A 161 13.65 5.81 -9.54
N ALA A 162 14.67 4.96 -9.63
CA ALA A 162 16.01 5.31 -10.13
C ALA A 162 16.21 4.93 -11.60
N SER A 163 15.43 5.51 -12.51
CA SER A 163 15.46 5.17 -13.95
C SER A 163 16.84 5.36 -14.62
N ARG A 164 17.67 6.28 -14.12
CA ARG A 164 19.05 6.49 -14.59
C ARG A 164 19.95 5.29 -14.28
N LEU A 165 19.82 4.69 -13.10
CA LEU A 165 20.59 3.50 -12.71
C LEU A 165 20.26 2.30 -13.58
N ARG A 166 18.97 2.08 -13.86
CA ARG A 166 18.54 1.00 -14.77
C ARG A 166 19.13 1.14 -16.17
N ARG A 167 19.25 2.38 -16.69
CA ARG A 167 19.90 2.65 -17.98
C ARG A 167 21.41 2.38 -17.96
N ARG A 168 22.06 2.51 -16.80
CA ARG A 168 23.48 2.18 -16.59
C ARG A 168 23.74 0.69 -16.31
N GLY A 169 22.70 -0.15 -16.33
CA GLY A 169 22.82 -1.59 -16.14
C GLY A 169 22.58 -2.10 -14.72
N VAL A 170 22.35 -1.21 -13.74
CA VAL A 170 21.98 -1.60 -12.38
C VAL A 170 20.54 -2.10 -12.37
N ARG A 171 20.38 -3.42 -12.26
CA ARG A 171 19.07 -4.10 -12.33
C ARG A 171 18.67 -4.79 -11.04
N LYS A 172 19.59 -4.90 -10.08
CA LYS A 172 19.42 -5.60 -8.81
C LYS A 172 20.13 -4.83 -7.69
N ILE A 173 19.61 -4.96 -6.49
CA ILE A 173 20.16 -4.42 -5.25
C ILE A 173 20.96 -5.53 -4.58
N CYS A 174 22.21 -5.24 -4.20
CA CYS A 174 23.04 -6.20 -3.49
C CYS A 174 22.57 -6.36 -2.04
N THR A 175 22.50 -7.60 -1.55
CA THR A 175 22.12 -7.93 -0.16
C THR A 175 23.10 -7.38 0.86
N ASP A 176 24.39 -7.28 0.51
CA ASP A 176 25.44 -6.76 1.40
C ASP A 176 25.24 -5.28 1.80
N LEU A 177 24.36 -4.56 1.10
CA LEU A 177 24.04 -3.17 1.41
C LEU A 177 23.25 -3.02 2.72
N TYR A 178 22.51 -4.05 3.14
CA TYR A 178 21.62 -4.01 4.29
C TYR A 178 21.74 -5.23 5.21
N LYS A 179 22.79 -6.03 5.06
CA LYS A 179 23.00 -7.30 5.77
C LYS A 179 22.94 -7.14 7.30
N GLU A 180 23.41 -6.01 7.81
CA GLU A 180 23.38 -5.66 9.23
C GLU A 180 21.96 -5.56 9.81
N TYR A 181 20.97 -5.31 8.94
CA TYR A 181 19.57 -5.14 9.30
C TYR A 181 18.66 -6.26 8.76
N GLU A 182 19.23 -7.28 8.09
CA GLU A 182 18.47 -8.34 7.41
C GLU A 182 17.47 -9.04 8.36
N ASP A 183 17.88 -9.24 9.63
CA ASP A 183 17.08 -9.86 10.68
C ASP A 183 16.90 -8.94 11.91
N SER A 184 16.74 -7.63 11.68
CA SER A 184 16.53 -6.65 12.75
C SER A 184 15.05 -6.37 13.02
N ARG A 185 14.70 -6.12 14.29
CA ARG A 185 13.37 -5.59 14.66
C ARG A 185 13.30 -4.09 14.37
N PHE A 186 12.25 -3.66 13.66
CA PHE A 186 12.01 -2.26 13.33
C PHE A 186 11.05 -1.59 14.32
N GLY A 187 10.02 -2.31 14.78
CA GLY A 187 9.06 -1.76 15.72
C GLY A 187 7.67 -2.37 15.57
N THR A 188 6.68 -1.72 16.17
CA THR A 188 5.27 -2.14 16.12
C THR A 188 4.40 -0.91 15.87
N GLU A 189 3.60 -0.94 14.80
CA GLU A 189 2.60 0.08 14.48
C GLU A 189 1.25 -0.37 15.06
N VAL A 190 0.53 0.53 15.71
CA VAL A 190 -0.85 0.26 16.13
C VAL A 190 -1.78 0.75 15.02
N LEU A 191 -2.60 -0.16 14.46
CA LEU A 191 -3.58 0.22 13.44
C LEU A 191 -4.63 1.16 14.06
N SER A 192 -4.57 2.42 13.66
CA SER A 192 -5.48 3.47 14.13
C SER A 192 -6.19 4.22 12.99
N ARG A 193 -5.66 4.14 11.76
CA ARG A 193 -6.16 4.90 10.61
C ARG A 193 -5.97 4.14 9.30
N ILE A 194 -6.95 4.29 8.40
CA ILE A 194 -6.87 3.83 7.00
C ILE A 194 -7.22 5.01 6.08
N ASP A 195 -6.37 5.24 5.07
CA ASP A 195 -6.41 6.41 4.20
C ASP A 195 -6.72 6.02 2.74
N LEU A 196 -7.63 6.75 2.08
CA LEU A 196 -7.76 6.73 0.62
C LEU A 196 -6.82 7.78 0.01
N CYS A 197 -5.72 7.33 -0.58
CA CYS A 197 -4.63 8.17 -1.05
C CYS A 197 -4.60 8.33 -2.57
N ALA A 198 -4.28 9.53 -3.05
CA ALA A 198 -4.01 9.80 -4.45
C ALA A 198 -2.51 9.64 -4.78
N MET A 199 -2.18 8.85 -5.81
CA MET A 199 -0.79 8.60 -6.20
C MET A 199 -0.10 9.81 -6.85
N ARG A 200 -0.89 10.70 -7.47
CA ARG A 200 -0.38 11.76 -8.37
C ARG A 200 -0.69 13.18 -7.92
N LYS A 201 -1.60 13.37 -6.95
CA LYS A 201 -1.90 14.71 -6.41
C LYS A 201 -0.71 15.22 -5.58
N LYS A 202 -0.66 16.54 -5.38
CA LYS A 202 0.36 17.17 -4.54
C LYS A 202 0.26 16.60 -3.12
N LYS A 203 1.38 16.13 -2.59
CA LYS A 203 1.50 15.64 -1.22
C LYS A 203 1.12 16.71 -0.20
N GLN A 204 0.77 16.24 1.00
CA GLN A 204 0.52 17.09 2.16
C GLN A 204 1.82 17.79 2.61
N GLU A 205 1.69 18.79 3.48
CA GLU A 205 2.84 19.49 4.06
C GLU A 205 3.74 18.57 4.87
N SER A 206 3.17 17.54 5.51
CA SER A 206 3.90 16.46 6.20
C SER A 206 4.77 15.60 5.26
N GLY A 207 4.59 15.71 3.94
CA GLY A 207 5.26 14.86 2.94
C GLY A 207 4.51 13.55 2.63
N TYR A 208 3.45 13.24 3.38
CA TYR A 208 2.56 12.09 3.12
C TYR A 208 1.68 12.34 1.89
N TYR A 209 1.07 11.27 1.38
CA TYR A 209 0.19 11.33 0.22
C TYR A 209 -1.04 12.20 0.47
N TYR A 210 -1.58 12.81 -0.59
CA TYR A 210 -2.88 13.47 -0.51
C TYR A 210 -3.95 12.43 -0.18
N CYS A 211 -4.77 12.69 0.84
CA CYS A 211 -5.87 11.82 1.26
C CYS A 211 -7.21 12.42 0.83
N GLU A 212 -8.02 11.66 0.11
CA GLU A 212 -9.42 12.04 -0.18
C GLU A 212 -10.29 11.91 1.06
N CYS A 213 -10.02 10.88 1.86
CA CYS A 213 -10.61 10.67 3.16
C CYS A 213 -9.76 9.71 3.99
N SER A 214 -10.05 9.67 5.28
CA SER A 214 -9.48 8.74 6.24
C SER A 214 -10.60 8.21 7.14
N ILE A 215 -10.44 6.99 7.63
CA ILE A 215 -11.25 6.43 8.71
C ILE A 215 -10.36 6.12 9.91
N SER A 216 -10.83 6.47 11.11
CA SER A 216 -10.22 6.08 12.37
C SER A 216 -10.79 4.72 12.80
N VAL A 217 -9.94 3.80 13.27
CA VAL A 217 -10.32 2.44 13.67
C VAL A 217 -9.61 2.02 14.97
N GLY A 218 -10.10 0.98 15.64
CA GLY A 218 -9.53 0.55 16.92
C GLY A 218 -9.94 1.48 18.06
N SER A 219 -9.06 1.69 19.04
CA SER A 219 -9.32 2.57 20.19
C SER A 219 -9.63 4.02 19.80
N SER A 220 -9.02 4.56 18.73
CA SER A 220 -9.31 5.92 18.23
C SER A 220 -10.70 6.06 17.60
N GLY A 221 -11.26 5.00 17.00
CA GLY A 221 -12.61 5.01 16.43
C GLY A 221 -13.73 5.17 17.47
N LYS A 222 -13.46 4.83 18.73
CA LYS A 222 -14.42 4.94 19.85
C LYS A 222 -14.64 6.37 20.33
N GLU A 223 -13.71 7.28 20.06
CA GLU A 223 -13.86 8.70 20.43
C GLU A 223 -14.80 9.42 19.45
N GLU A 224 -14.67 9.16 18.14
CA GLU A 224 -15.56 9.73 17.11
C GLU A 224 -17.03 9.29 17.24
N SER A 225 -17.29 8.07 17.74
CA SER A 225 -18.65 7.52 17.87
C SER A 225 -19.40 8.00 19.12
N LYS A 226 -18.73 8.72 20.03
CA LYS A 226 -19.36 9.37 21.19
C LYS A 226 -19.79 10.81 20.93
N GLU A 227 -19.35 11.41 19.83
CA GLU A 227 -19.64 12.81 19.46
C GLU A 227 -20.71 12.94 18.34
N GLN A 228 -21.41 11.86 17.99
CA GLN A 228 -22.55 11.87 17.05
C GLN A 228 -23.88 11.57 17.74
#